data_AF-A0A0F9UL60-F1
#
_entry.id   AF-A0A0F9UL60-F1
#
_cell.length_a   1.000
_cell.length_b   1.000
_cell.length_c   1.000
_cell.angle_alpha   90.00
_cell.angle_beta   90.00
_cell.angle_gamma   90.00
#
_symmetry.space_group_name_H-M   'P 1'
#
loop_
_entity.id
_entity.type
_entity.pdbx_description
1 polymer ?
#
loop_
_entity_poly.entity_id
_entity_poly.type
_entity_poly.pdbx_seq_one_letter_code
_entity_poly.pdbx_strand_id
1 'polypeptide(L)'
;MRRIKRLFYDIEVAPGLFWAWRPGHNINLSYKNQLKEPAMICVSWKWEDNKKVHHLQWDGKQNDKVMIKKFIKVLQEADEICGHNSDSFDLKWIRTRAIKHGLAMSPDFIAYDTYKEAKKLFRFDSASLDYISKYLGVSKKRETGGSKLWVDVVFNKDKAALVDMITYCDGDVISQSEVFAKMKPYLKSKSHYADFVSDCPECGNENTTVSKRRRTAQGHRKIQFQCVDCGRYHTVAASRYEKDASI
;
A
#
# COMPACT_ATOMS: atom_id res chain seq x y z
N MET A 1 8.88 -20.18 -13.25
CA MET A 1 9.13 -19.06 -12.32
C MET A 1 7.88 -18.71 -11.51
N ARG A 2 8.00 -18.56 -10.20
CA ARG A 2 6.92 -18.05 -9.34
C ARG A 2 6.82 -16.53 -9.54
N ARG A 3 5.67 -16.04 -10.04
CA ARG A 3 5.41 -14.59 -10.14
C ARG A 3 5.10 -13.99 -8.77
N ILE A 4 5.52 -12.75 -8.56
CA ILE A 4 5.28 -12.00 -7.32
C ILE A 4 3.78 -11.78 -7.14
N LYS A 5 3.22 -12.26 -6.03
CA LYS A 5 1.85 -11.91 -5.64
C LYS A 5 1.85 -10.58 -4.91
N ARG A 6 1.66 -9.49 -5.67
CA ARG A 6 1.55 -8.14 -5.11
C ARG A 6 0.09 -7.77 -4.84
N LEU A 7 -0.17 -7.39 -3.60
CA LEU A 7 -1.48 -6.98 -3.10
C LEU A 7 -1.56 -5.46 -2.98
N PHE A 8 -2.50 -4.82 -3.67
CA PHE A 8 -2.86 -3.42 -3.45
C PHE A 8 -4.04 -3.35 -2.51
N TYR A 9 -3.99 -2.49 -1.51
CA TYR A 9 -5.07 -2.36 -0.53
C TYR A 9 -5.14 -0.94 0.04
N ASP A 10 -6.33 -0.62 0.55
CA ASP A 10 -6.65 0.64 1.22
C ASP A 10 -7.71 0.36 2.31
N ILE A 11 -7.80 1.23 3.32
CA ILE A 11 -8.75 1.09 4.44
C ILE A 11 -9.49 2.37 4.74
N GLU A 12 -10.71 2.23 5.24
CA GLU A 12 -11.45 3.34 5.84
C GLU A 12 -11.63 3.15 7.34
N VAL A 13 -11.40 4.21 8.11
CA VAL A 13 -11.44 4.17 9.57
C VAL A 13 -12.47 5.15 10.10
N ALA A 14 -13.32 4.67 11.02
CA ALA A 14 -14.25 5.50 11.75
C ALA A 14 -13.49 6.37 12.76
N PRO A 15 -13.79 7.68 12.87
CA PRO A 15 -13.18 8.53 13.88
C PRO A 15 -13.55 8.04 15.29
N GLY A 16 -12.66 8.32 16.23
CA GLY A 16 -12.97 8.16 17.65
C GLY A 16 -13.99 9.19 18.09
N LEU A 17 -14.88 8.83 19.01
CA LEU A 17 -15.81 9.78 19.60
C LEU A 17 -15.20 10.34 20.88
N PHE A 18 -15.08 11.66 20.96
CA PHE A 18 -14.52 12.36 22.11
C PHE A 18 -15.51 13.39 22.63
N TRP A 19 -15.59 13.53 23.95
CA TRP A 19 -16.31 14.61 24.61
C TRP A 19 -15.42 15.85 24.76
N ALA A 20 -15.94 17.01 24.42
CA ALA A 20 -15.28 18.30 24.59
C ALA A 20 -16.27 19.32 25.19
N TRP A 21 -15.77 20.20 26.06
CA TRP A 21 -16.60 21.24 26.69
C TRP A 21 -17.07 22.34 25.73
N ARG A 22 -16.26 22.65 24.70
CA ARG A 22 -16.56 23.64 23.68
C ARG A 22 -15.88 23.28 22.36
N PRO A 23 -16.39 23.76 21.22
CA PRO A 23 -15.63 23.77 19.98
C PRO A 23 -14.45 24.75 20.06
N GLY A 24 -13.42 24.58 19.22
CA GLY A 24 -12.30 25.51 19.14
C GLY A 24 -11.09 25.00 18.36
N HIS A 25 -10.24 25.93 17.95
CA HIS A 25 -8.95 25.65 17.32
C HIS A 25 -7.91 25.25 18.38
N ASN A 26 -7.02 24.30 18.05
CA ASN A 26 -5.96 23.79 18.95
C ASN A 26 -6.45 23.25 20.30
N ILE A 27 -7.61 22.58 20.33
CA ILE A 27 -8.05 21.86 21.53
C ILE A 27 -7.27 20.55 21.64
N ASN A 28 -6.53 20.38 22.74
CA ASN A 28 -5.91 19.12 23.11
C ASN A 28 -6.92 18.23 23.84
N LEU A 29 -7.38 17.16 23.20
CA LEU A 29 -8.27 16.16 23.80
C LEU A 29 -7.44 15.00 24.37
N SER A 30 -7.63 14.70 25.66
CA SER A 30 -7.01 13.54 26.29
C SER A 30 -7.72 12.25 25.87
N TYR A 31 -7.00 11.13 25.84
CA TYR A 31 -7.61 9.80 25.64
C TYR A 31 -8.67 9.48 26.72
N LYS A 32 -8.58 10.13 27.90
CA LYS A 32 -9.59 10.03 28.96
C LYS A 32 -10.96 10.59 28.58
N ASN A 33 -11.01 11.48 27.58
CA ASN A 33 -12.24 12.07 27.06
C ASN A 33 -12.89 11.20 25.96
N GLN A 34 -12.29 10.05 25.63
CA GLN A 34 -12.78 9.17 24.59
C GLN A 34 -14.01 8.40 25.06
N LEU A 35 -15.12 8.59 24.36
CA LEU A 35 -16.38 7.87 24.56
C LEU A 35 -16.41 6.57 23.75
N LYS A 36 -15.79 6.58 22.57
CA LYS A 36 -15.71 5.40 21.68
C LYS A 36 -14.38 5.40 20.94
N GLU A 37 -13.71 4.26 20.97
CA GLU A 37 -12.50 4.05 20.17
C GLU A 37 -12.83 3.97 18.67
N PRO A 38 -11.91 4.44 17.80
CA PRO A 38 -11.96 4.17 16.37
C PRO A 38 -12.08 2.68 16.03
N ALA A 39 -12.64 2.38 14.87
CA ALA A 39 -12.71 1.03 14.31
C ALA A 39 -12.58 1.11 12.79
N MET A 40 -12.08 0.05 12.15
CA MET A 40 -12.03 -0.01 10.70
C MET A 40 -13.44 -0.23 10.15
N ILE A 41 -13.87 0.60 9.19
CA ILE A 41 -15.17 0.54 8.53
C ILE A 41 -15.12 -0.53 7.45
N CYS A 42 -14.18 -0.38 6.51
CA CYS A 42 -13.98 -1.30 5.40
C CYS A 42 -12.50 -1.39 5.04
N VAL A 43 -12.20 -2.41 4.25
CA VAL A 43 -10.92 -2.62 3.57
C VAL A 43 -11.20 -3.11 2.17
N SER A 44 -10.54 -2.50 1.20
CA SER A 44 -10.60 -2.88 -0.21
C SER A 44 -9.23 -3.36 -0.67
N TRP A 45 -9.21 -4.32 -1.59
CA TRP A 45 -7.95 -4.81 -2.16
C TRP A 45 -8.12 -5.41 -3.56
N LYS A 46 -7.00 -5.46 -4.29
CA LYS A 46 -6.86 -6.22 -5.54
C LYS A 46 -5.47 -6.83 -5.63
N TRP A 47 -5.36 -7.88 -6.43
CA TRP A 47 -4.08 -8.44 -6.84
C TRP A 47 -3.59 -7.73 -8.10
N GLU A 48 -2.27 -7.55 -8.27
CA GLU A 48 -1.68 -6.85 -9.43
C GLU A 48 -2.18 -7.41 -10.76
N ASP A 49 -2.21 -8.74 -10.90
CA ASP A 49 -2.60 -9.45 -12.11
C ASP A 49 -4.13 -9.64 -12.25
N ASN A 50 -4.94 -9.06 -11.36
CA ASN A 50 -6.40 -9.20 -11.36
C ASN A 50 -7.11 -7.84 -11.35
N LYS A 51 -8.05 -7.66 -12.29
CA LYS A 51 -8.89 -6.45 -12.36
C LYS A 51 -9.95 -6.40 -11.26
N LYS A 52 -10.32 -7.53 -10.68
CA LYS A 52 -11.37 -7.62 -9.66
C LYS A 52 -10.89 -7.00 -8.35
N VAL A 53 -11.64 -6.00 -7.89
CA VAL A 53 -11.52 -5.47 -6.53
C VAL A 53 -12.40 -6.29 -5.60
N HIS A 54 -11.89 -6.57 -4.43
CA HIS A 54 -12.56 -7.23 -3.34
C HIS A 54 -12.64 -6.27 -2.16
N HIS A 55 -13.69 -6.39 -1.35
CA HIS A 55 -13.82 -5.60 -0.14
C HIS A 55 -14.42 -6.41 1.01
N LEU A 56 -14.16 -5.93 2.22
CA LEU A 56 -14.81 -6.36 3.45
C LEU A 56 -15.25 -5.14 4.24
N GLN A 57 -16.23 -5.32 5.10
CA GLN A 57 -16.74 -4.29 6.01
C GLN A 57 -16.91 -4.85 7.42
N TRP A 58 -16.96 -3.96 8.41
CA TRP A 58 -17.40 -4.28 9.76
C TRP A 58 -18.81 -4.89 9.80
N ASP A 59 -19.17 -5.52 10.91
CA ASP A 59 -20.50 -6.10 11.07
C ASP A 59 -21.59 -5.05 11.37
N GLY A 60 -22.85 -5.48 11.48
CA GLY A 60 -23.98 -4.59 11.80
C GLY A 60 -23.89 -3.91 13.19
N LYS A 61 -22.94 -4.33 14.03
CA LYS A 61 -22.62 -3.70 15.32
C LYS A 61 -21.38 -2.79 15.23
N GLN A 62 -20.89 -2.52 14.01
CA GLN A 62 -19.68 -1.75 13.74
C GLN A 62 -18.43 -2.37 14.38
N ASN A 63 -18.38 -3.70 14.46
CA ASN A 63 -17.23 -4.45 14.94
C ASN A 63 -16.41 -4.98 13.75
N ASP A 64 -15.12 -4.64 13.75
CA ASP A 64 -14.17 -4.95 12.68
C ASP A 64 -13.42 -6.28 12.87
N LYS A 65 -13.65 -7.02 13.97
CA LYS A 65 -12.92 -8.26 14.30
C LYS A 65 -12.95 -9.30 13.18
N VAL A 66 -14.14 -9.60 12.66
CA VAL A 66 -14.32 -10.62 11.61
C VAL A 66 -13.68 -10.17 10.31
N MET A 67 -13.84 -8.89 9.96
CA MET A 67 -13.23 -8.28 8.78
C MET A 67 -11.71 -8.38 8.85
N ILE A 68 -11.10 -7.93 9.95
CA ILE A 68 -9.64 -7.95 10.11
C ILE A 68 -9.11 -9.38 10.09
N LYS A 69 -9.78 -10.32 10.78
CA LYS A 69 -9.38 -11.73 10.76
C LYS A 69 -9.36 -12.31 9.34
N LYS A 70 -10.32 -11.93 8.49
CA LYS A 70 -10.35 -12.35 7.08
C LYS A 70 -9.26 -11.65 6.28
N PHE A 71 -9.08 -10.35 6.45
CA PHE A 71 -8.11 -9.58 5.69
C PHE A 71 -6.65 -9.93 6.03
N ILE A 72 -6.34 -10.27 7.29
CA ILE A 72 -5.00 -10.76 7.68
C ILE A 72 -4.62 -12.00 6.88
N LYS A 73 -5.56 -12.92 6.61
CA LYS A 73 -5.29 -14.10 5.78
C LYS A 73 -4.89 -13.69 4.36
N VAL A 74 -5.60 -12.73 3.78
CA VAL A 74 -5.28 -12.16 2.45
C VAL A 74 -3.89 -11.52 2.45
N LEU A 75 -3.57 -10.72 3.47
CA LEU A 75 -2.23 -10.12 3.62
C LEU A 75 -1.13 -11.18 3.68
N GLN A 76 -1.36 -12.29 4.38
CA GLN A 76 -0.39 -13.37 4.54
C GLN A 76 -0.16 -14.17 3.25
N GLU A 77 -1.07 -14.10 2.28
CA GLU A 77 -0.90 -14.72 0.96
C GLU A 77 -0.01 -13.88 0.03
N ALA A 78 0.21 -12.60 0.36
CA ALA A 78 0.96 -11.67 -0.48
C ALA A 78 2.48 -11.82 -0.26
N ASP A 79 3.23 -11.88 -1.37
CA ASP A 79 4.69 -11.77 -1.33
C ASP A 79 5.11 -10.30 -1.10
N GLU A 80 4.31 -9.37 -1.63
CA GLU A 80 4.47 -7.94 -1.44
C GLU A 80 3.12 -7.26 -1.24
N ILE A 81 3.10 -6.22 -0.41
CA ILE A 81 1.91 -5.38 -0.21
C ILE A 81 2.20 -3.97 -0.71
N CYS A 82 1.19 -3.28 -1.20
CA CYS A 82 1.30 -1.92 -1.69
C CYS A 82 0.12 -1.06 -1.21
N GLY A 83 0.44 0.11 -0.67
CA GLY A 83 -0.51 1.09 -0.18
C GLY A 83 -0.07 2.52 -0.48
N HIS A 84 -0.92 3.50 -0.22
CA HIS A 84 -0.59 4.91 -0.25
C HIS A 84 -0.59 5.46 1.17
N ASN A 85 0.59 5.77 1.74
CA ASN A 85 0.78 6.10 3.16
C ASN A 85 0.45 4.93 4.13
N SER A 86 0.42 3.71 3.61
CA SER A 86 -0.02 2.53 4.36
C SER A 86 0.92 2.07 5.45
N ASP A 87 2.22 2.30 5.32
CA ASP A 87 3.18 1.98 6.37
C ASP A 87 2.92 2.83 7.64
N SER A 88 2.44 4.06 7.45
CA SER A 88 2.22 5.02 8.52
C SER A 88 0.79 5.01 9.05
N PHE A 89 -0.17 4.57 8.22
CA PHE A 89 -1.59 4.57 8.53
C PHE A 89 -2.17 3.14 8.54
N ASP A 90 -2.43 2.55 7.38
CA ASP A 90 -3.20 1.31 7.24
C ASP A 90 -2.62 0.14 8.01
N LEU A 91 -1.33 -0.16 7.80
CA LEU A 91 -0.68 -1.31 8.41
C LEU A 91 -0.62 -1.15 9.93
N LYS A 92 -0.47 0.08 10.43
CA LYS A 92 -0.53 0.37 11.87
C LYS A 92 -1.95 0.18 12.42
N TRP A 93 -2.97 0.61 11.69
CA TRP A 93 -4.37 0.37 12.05
C TRP A 93 -4.67 -1.12 12.12
N ILE A 94 -4.34 -1.87 11.07
CA ILE A 94 -4.56 -3.31 11.01
C ILE A 94 -3.86 -4.01 12.18
N ARG A 95 -2.59 -3.68 12.46
CA ARG A 95 -1.86 -4.24 13.62
C ARG A 95 -2.51 -3.88 14.95
N THR A 96 -2.90 -2.61 15.14
CA THR A 96 -3.53 -2.12 16.37
C THR A 96 -4.87 -2.82 16.63
N ARG A 97 -5.65 -3.03 15.57
CA ARG A 97 -6.91 -3.74 15.69
C ARG A 97 -6.71 -5.24 15.82
N ALA A 98 -5.68 -5.82 15.20
CA ALA A 98 -5.30 -7.21 15.38
C ALA A 98 -4.96 -7.51 16.85
N ILE A 99 -4.10 -6.70 17.48
CA ILE A 99 -3.74 -6.89 18.89
C ILE A 99 -4.96 -6.71 19.81
N LYS A 100 -5.81 -5.70 19.56
CA LYS A 100 -7.06 -5.51 20.31
C LYS A 100 -7.96 -6.74 20.27
N HIS A 101 -8.02 -7.43 19.12
CA HIS A 101 -8.90 -8.57 18.90
C HIS A 101 -8.26 -9.93 19.22
N GLY A 102 -6.99 -9.96 19.64
CA GLY A 102 -6.23 -11.18 19.89
C GLY A 102 -5.94 -11.98 18.61
N LEU A 103 -5.71 -11.29 17.49
CA LEU A 103 -5.43 -11.90 16.19
C LEU A 103 -3.92 -11.89 15.91
N ALA A 104 -3.38 -13.06 15.54
CA ALA A 104 -2.00 -13.17 15.09
C ALA A 104 -1.85 -12.59 13.67
N MET A 105 -0.75 -11.87 13.44
CA MET A 105 -0.40 -11.26 12.15
C MET A 105 1.12 -11.35 11.97
N SER A 106 1.60 -11.46 10.73
CA SER A 106 3.04 -11.45 10.44
C SER A 106 3.69 -10.17 11.00
N PRO A 107 4.85 -10.26 11.67
CA PRO A 107 5.56 -9.08 12.16
C PRO A 107 6.12 -8.24 11.01
N ASP A 108 6.38 -8.85 9.85
CA ASP A 108 7.04 -8.22 8.71
C ASP A 108 6.28 -8.46 7.41
N PHE A 109 6.26 -7.42 6.57
CA PHE A 109 5.74 -7.44 5.20
C PHE A 109 6.70 -6.66 4.31
N ILE A 110 6.94 -7.17 3.10
CA ILE A 110 7.63 -6.40 2.07
C ILE A 110 6.62 -5.40 1.50
N ALA A 111 6.71 -4.14 1.94
CA ALA A 111 5.70 -3.13 1.64
C ALA A 111 6.22 -2.07 0.66
N TYR A 112 5.42 -1.69 -0.33
CA TYR A 112 5.57 -0.51 -1.17
C TYR A 112 4.59 0.57 -0.74
N ASP A 113 5.08 1.61 -0.06
CA ASP A 113 4.32 2.81 0.26
C ASP A 113 4.57 3.87 -0.81
N THR A 114 3.59 4.06 -1.70
CA THR A 114 3.69 5.00 -2.82
C THR A 114 3.81 6.46 -2.36
N TYR A 115 3.24 6.83 -1.21
CA TYR A 115 3.38 8.18 -0.65
C TYR A 115 4.84 8.44 -0.24
N LYS A 116 5.46 7.48 0.44
CA LYS A 116 6.88 7.60 0.85
C LYS A 116 7.81 7.65 -0.34
N GLU A 117 7.63 6.76 -1.32
CA GLU A 117 8.48 6.77 -2.53
C GLU A 117 8.24 8.04 -3.36
N ALA A 118 7.01 8.56 -3.44
CA ALA A 118 6.69 9.82 -4.10
C ALA A 118 7.52 10.98 -3.52
N LYS A 119 7.49 11.15 -2.19
CA LYS A 119 8.23 12.22 -1.48
C LYS A 119 9.75 12.08 -1.58
N LYS A 120 10.23 10.86 -1.71
CA LYS A 120 11.67 10.55 -1.72
C LYS A 120 12.29 10.74 -3.10
N LEU A 121 11.57 10.36 -4.16
CA LEU A 121 12.13 10.26 -5.51
C LEU A 121 11.71 11.40 -6.43
N PHE A 122 10.59 12.08 -6.15
CA PHE A 122 9.97 13.02 -7.07
C PHE A 122 9.72 14.39 -6.42
N ARG A 123 9.65 15.42 -7.27
CA ARG A 123 9.29 16.79 -6.89
C ARG A 123 7.85 17.08 -7.33
N PHE A 124 6.88 16.35 -6.78
CA PHE A 124 5.46 16.69 -6.92
C PHE A 124 5.10 17.86 -5.99
N ASP A 125 4.15 18.71 -6.38
CA ASP A 125 3.69 19.81 -5.52
C ASP A 125 2.89 19.29 -4.31
N SER A 126 2.25 18.12 -4.47
CA SER A 126 1.62 17.37 -3.39
C SER A 126 1.91 15.88 -3.53
N ALA A 127 2.06 15.20 -2.41
CA ALA A 127 2.21 13.75 -2.38
C ALA A 127 0.87 13.01 -2.23
N SER A 128 -0.27 13.72 -2.21
CA SER A 128 -1.59 13.08 -2.11
C SER A 128 -1.89 12.20 -3.32
N LEU A 129 -2.57 11.08 -3.08
CA LEU A 129 -3.00 10.17 -4.15
C LEU A 129 -3.80 10.89 -5.23
N ASP A 130 -4.71 11.79 -4.85
CA ASP A 130 -5.50 12.60 -5.79
C ASP A 130 -4.62 13.44 -6.73
N TYR A 131 -3.67 14.20 -6.16
CA TYR A 131 -2.78 15.06 -6.95
C TYR A 131 -1.90 14.21 -7.88
N ILE A 132 -1.26 13.16 -7.35
CA ILE A 132 -0.38 12.30 -8.16
C ILE A 132 -1.18 11.60 -9.25
N SER A 133 -2.40 11.14 -8.95
CA SER A 133 -3.26 10.49 -9.95
C SER A 133 -3.59 11.42 -11.11
N LYS A 134 -3.95 12.69 -10.80
CA LYS A 134 -4.19 13.74 -11.79
C LYS A 134 -2.92 14.06 -12.58
N TYR A 135 -1.78 14.24 -11.91
CA TYR A 135 -0.51 14.56 -12.53
C TYR A 135 -0.05 13.48 -13.52
N LEU A 136 -0.24 12.20 -13.19
CA LEU A 136 0.16 11.06 -14.03
C LEU A 136 -0.90 10.64 -15.05
N GLY A 137 -2.05 11.31 -15.07
CA GLY A 137 -3.15 11.03 -16.00
C GLY A 137 -3.79 9.65 -15.80
N VAL A 138 -3.86 9.16 -14.56
CA VAL A 138 -4.52 7.90 -14.21
C VAL A 138 -5.93 8.14 -13.64
N SER A 139 -6.66 7.07 -13.35
CA SER A 139 -8.08 7.12 -12.97
C SER A 139 -8.35 8.16 -11.88
N LYS A 140 -9.37 9.00 -12.12
CA LYS A 140 -9.75 10.08 -11.22
C LYS A 140 -10.36 9.50 -9.95
N LYS A 141 -9.83 9.94 -8.81
CA LYS A 141 -10.45 9.72 -7.51
C LYS A 141 -11.84 10.34 -7.49
N ARG A 142 -12.83 9.61 -6.95
CA ARG A 142 -14.16 10.17 -6.68
C ARG A 142 -14.04 11.14 -5.51
N GLU A 143 -14.59 12.34 -5.64
CA GLU A 143 -14.69 13.24 -4.49
C GLU A 143 -15.59 12.59 -3.43
N THR A 144 -15.06 12.45 -2.23
CA THR A 144 -15.89 12.13 -1.06
C THR A 144 -16.78 13.33 -0.75
N GLY A 145 -18.02 13.11 -0.32
CA GLY A 145 -18.89 14.17 0.24
C GLY A 145 -18.38 14.77 1.56
N GLY A 146 -17.07 14.74 1.81
CA GLY A 146 -16.39 15.18 3.02
C GLY A 146 -16.73 14.33 4.24
N SER A 147 -16.59 14.95 5.42
CA SER A 147 -16.89 14.33 6.71
C SER A 147 -18.33 13.81 6.83
N LYS A 148 -19.27 14.31 6.00
CA LYS A 148 -20.66 13.87 5.99
C LYS A 148 -20.78 12.35 5.75
N LEU A 149 -19.99 11.79 4.83
CA LEU A 149 -20.03 10.36 4.52
C LEU A 149 -19.73 9.49 5.76
N TRP A 150 -18.71 9.89 6.54
CA TRP A 150 -18.39 9.22 7.80
C TRP A 150 -19.50 9.39 8.84
N VAL A 151 -20.11 10.58 8.93
CA VAL A 151 -21.23 10.80 9.85
C VAL A 151 -22.39 9.87 9.53
N ASP A 152 -22.75 9.75 8.25
CA ASP A 152 -23.85 8.91 7.80
C ASP A 152 -23.57 7.42 8.07
N VAL A 153 -22.36 6.95 7.80
CA VAL A 153 -21.94 5.56 8.05
C VAL A 153 -21.88 5.24 9.54
N VAL A 154 -21.28 6.13 10.34
CA VAL A 154 -20.93 5.85 11.75
C VAL A 154 -22.12 6.11 12.68
N PHE A 155 -22.82 7.23 12.50
CA PHE A 155 -23.87 7.66 13.43
C PHE A 155 -25.27 7.36 12.89
N ASN A 156 -25.53 7.68 11.63
CA ASN A 156 -26.85 7.43 11.02
C ASN A 156 -27.04 5.96 10.62
N LYS A 157 -25.95 5.18 10.60
CA LYS A 157 -25.92 3.77 10.18
C LYS A 157 -26.56 3.57 8.80
N ASP A 158 -26.36 4.56 7.93
CA ASP A 158 -26.92 4.56 6.59
C ASP A 158 -26.21 3.51 5.73
N LYS A 159 -27.00 2.57 5.21
CA LYS A 159 -26.51 1.48 4.36
C LYS A 159 -26.06 1.98 2.99
N ALA A 160 -26.72 2.98 2.42
CA ALA A 160 -26.32 3.56 1.14
C ALA A 160 -24.98 4.29 1.30
N ALA A 161 -24.83 5.06 2.38
CA ALA A 161 -23.55 5.70 2.70
C ALA A 161 -22.42 4.69 2.91
N LEU A 162 -22.70 3.52 3.50
CA LEU A 162 -21.70 2.46 3.66
C LEU A 162 -21.28 1.88 2.31
N VAL A 163 -22.22 1.69 1.37
CA VAL A 163 -21.91 1.26 0.01
C VAL A 163 -21.07 2.31 -0.73
N ASP A 164 -21.38 3.60 -0.56
CA ASP A 164 -20.58 4.68 -1.12
C ASP A 164 -19.17 4.72 -0.54
N MET A 165 -19.00 4.48 0.77
CA MET A 165 -17.69 4.38 1.43
C MET A 165 -16.86 3.22 0.86
N ILE A 166 -17.47 2.05 0.66
CA ILE A 166 -16.79 0.90 0.05
C ILE A 166 -16.40 1.21 -1.39
N THR A 167 -17.31 1.81 -2.17
CA THR A 167 -17.05 2.18 -3.57
C THR A 167 -15.91 3.18 -3.67
N TYR A 168 -15.82 4.10 -2.71
CA TYR A 168 -14.73 5.05 -2.60
C TYR A 168 -13.40 4.35 -2.32
N CYS A 169 -13.34 3.46 -1.32
CA CYS A 169 -12.14 2.68 -1.00
C CYS A 169 -11.72 1.76 -2.17
N ASP A 170 -12.67 1.13 -2.86
CA ASP A 170 -12.43 0.34 -4.07
C ASP A 170 -11.77 1.21 -5.18
N GLY A 171 -12.22 2.45 -5.33
CA GLY A 171 -11.65 3.43 -6.25
C GLY A 171 -10.21 3.84 -5.89
N ASP A 172 -9.93 4.07 -4.61
CA ASP A 172 -8.58 4.42 -4.14
C ASP A 172 -7.58 3.29 -4.40
N VAL A 173 -7.97 2.03 -4.20
CA VAL A 173 -7.16 0.86 -4.56
C VAL A 173 -6.83 0.82 -6.05
N ILE A 174 -7.79 1.15 -6.92
CA ILE A 174 -7.58 1.22 -8.37
C ILE A 174 -6.60 2.35 -8.71
N SER A 175 -6.89 3.58 -8.29
CA SER A 175 -6.04 4.75 -8.55
C SER A 175 -4.62 4.54 -8.04
N GLN A 176 -4.46 4.01 -6.82
CA GLN A 176 -3.16 3.68 -6.26
C GLN A 176 -2.40 2.65 -7.10
N SER A 177 -3.07 1.59 -7.57
CA SER A 177 -2.41 0.57 -8.38
C SER A 177 -1.89 1.13 -9.72
N GLU A 178 -2.62 2.08 -10.31
CA GLU A 178 -2.21 2.76 -11.55
C GLU A 178 -1.08 3.75 -11.30
N VAL A 179 -1.14 4.52 -10.20
CA VAL A 179 -0.03 5.38 -9.75
C VAL A 179 1.22 4.54 -9.53
N PHE A 180 1.11 3.41 -8.83
CA PHE A 180 2.23 2.50 -8.61
C PHE A 180 2.79 2.03 -9.96
N ALA A 181 1.96 1.58 -10.90
CA ALA A 181 2.41 1.13 -12.22
C ALA A 181 3.22 2.21 -12.98
N LYS A 182 2.81 3.48 -12.89
CA LYS A 182 3.53 4.63 -13.47
C LYS A 182 4.85 4.94 -12.75
N MET A 183 4.88 4.82 -11.42
CA MET A 183 6.08 5.06 -10.62
C MET A 183 7.08 3.90 -10.66
N LYS A 184 6.60 2.67 -10.91
CA LYS A 184 7.32 1.40 -10.81
C LYS A 184 8.70 1.38 -11.48
N PRO A 185 8.91 1.94 -12.69
CA PRO A 185 10.24 1.96 -13.32
C PRO A 185 11.31 2.71 -12.53
N TYR A 186 10.90 3.67 -11.70
CA TYR A 186 11.79 4.50 -10.87
C TYR A 186 11.99 3.92 -9.46
N LEU A 187 11.19 2.93 -9.07
CA LEU A 187 11.26 2.33 -7.73
C LEU A 187 12.33 1.25 -7.67
N LYS A 188 13.11 1.25 -6.59
CA LYS A 188 14.01 0.15 -6.27
C LYS A 188 13.21 -1.13 -6.00
N SER A 189 13.67 -2.25 -6.54
CA SER A 189 13.13 -3.57 -6.20
C SER A 189 13.35 -3.86 -4.72
N LYS A 190 12.29 -4.25 -4.01
CA LYS A 190 12.35 -4.69 -2.61
C LYS A 190 12.54 -6.19 -2.51
N SER A 191 12.14 -6.91 -3.55
CA SER A 191 12.37 -8.35 -3.69
C SER A 191 13.17 -8.67 -4.96
N HIS A 192 13.81 -9.83 -4.97
CA HIS A 192 14.48 -10.40 -6.13
C HIS A 192 14.19 -11.91 -6.09
N TYR A 193 13.26 -12.35 -6.94
CA TYR A 193 12.77 -13.73 -6.97
C TYR A 193 13.14 -14.47 -8.27
N ALA A 194 14.04 -13.87 -9.08
CA ALA A 194 14.52 -14.53 -10.28
C ALA A 194 15.66 -15.49 -9.93
N ASP A 195 15.81 -16.54 -10.75
CA ASP A 195 16.76 -17.63 -10.49
C ASP A 195 18.21 -17.14 -10.67
N PHE A 196 18.44 -16.21 -11.61
CA PHE A 196 19.74 -15.57 -11.82
C PHE A 196 19.72 -14.09 -11.42
N VAL A 197 20.83 -13.60 -10.85
CA VAL A 197 20.93 -12.19 -10.44
C VAL A 197 20.91 -11.20 -11.60
N SER A 198 21.20 -11.64 -12.82
CA SER A 198 21.10 -10.86 -14.06
C SER A 198 19.66 -10.61 -14.48
N ASP A 199 18.75 -11.52 -14.17
CA ASP A 199 17.37 -11.47 -14.64
C ASP A 199 16.62 -10.34 -13.97
N CYS A 200 15.56 -9.86 -14.62
CA CYS A 200 14.77 -8.78 -14.10
C CYS A 200 14.07 -9.23 -12.79
N PRO A 201 14.32 -8.56 -11.65
CA PRO A 201 13.70 -8.93 -10.37
C PRO A 201 12.19 -8.68 -10.32
N GLU A 202 11.62 -8.07 -11.36
CA GLU A 202 10.22 -7.67 -11.39
C GLU A 202 9.38 -8.52 -12.33
N CYS A 203 9.71 -8.54 -13.62
CA CYS A 203 8.98 -9.34 -14.60
C CYS A 203 9.53 -10.76 -14.75
N GLY A 204 10.71 -11.05 -14.18
CA GLY A 204 11.37 -12.35 -14.31
C GLY A 204 12.03 -12.59 -15.68
N ASN A 205 11.99 -11.63 -16.60
CA ASN A 205 12.61 -11.81 -17.91
C ASN A 205 14.14 -11.84 -17.82
N GLU A 206 14.73 -12.76 -18.57
CA GLU A 206 16.17 -12.93 -18.75
C GLU A 206 16.76 -11.88 -19.70
N ASN A 207 15.90 -11.18 -20.46
CA ASN A 207 16.31 -10.17 -21.44
C ASN A 207 16.73 -8.86 -20.75
N THR A 208 17.92 -8.88 -20.16
CA THR A 208 18.54 -7.74 -19.49
C THR A 208 19.89 -7.41 -20.11
N THR A 209 20.21 -6.12 -20.11
CA THR A 209 21.48 -5.60 -20.64
C THR A 209 22.27 -4.93 -19.53
N VAL A 210 23.60 -5.02 -19.61
CA VAL A 210 24.47 -4.31 -18.67
C VAL A 210 24.43 -2.82 -19.00
N SER A 211 23.77 -2.05 -18.16
CA SER A 211 23.70 -0.59 -18.29
C SER A 211 24.98 0.07 -17.76
N LYS A 212 25.52 -0.38 -16.62
CA LYS A 212 26.73 0.22 -16.04
C LYS A 212 27.48 -0.71 -15.11
N ARG A 213 28.81 -0.64 -15.13
CA ARG A 213 29.69 -1.22 -14.11
C ARG A 213 30.20 -0.11 -13.21
N ARG A 214 30.09 -0.28 -11.89
CA ARG A 214 30.44 0.75 -10.89
C ARG A 214 31.30 0.15 -9.78
N ARG A 215 32.06 1.00 -9.10
CA ARG A 215 32.66 0.70 -7.80
C ARG A 215 32.04 1.62 -6.75
N THR A 216 31.70 1.08 -5.59
CA THR A 216 31.27 1.91 -4.45
C THR A 216 32.49 2.64 -3.87
N ALA A 217 32.26 3.65 -3.03
CA ALA A 217 33.34 4.35 -2.31
C ALA A 217 34.19 3.39 -1.45
N GLN A 218 33.57 2.32 -0.94
CA GLN A 218 34.24 1.23 -0.19
C GLN A 218 34.96 0.21 -1.10
N GLY A 219 35.02 0.44 -2.41
CA GLY A 219 35.74 -0.41 -3.37
C GLY A 219 34.96 -1.60 -3.94
N HIS A 220 33.73 -1.85 -3.50
CA HIS A 220 32.92 -2.99 -3.96
C HIS A 220 32.47 -2.83 -5.42
N ARG A 221 32.72 -3.85 -6.25
CA ARG A 221 32.27 -3.90 -7.65
C ARG A 221 30.77 -4.20 -7.72
N LYS A 222 30.04 -3.38 -8.48
CA LYS A 222 28.59 -3.50 -8.72
C LYS A 222 28.32 -3.49 -10.23
N ILE A 223 27.34 -4.27 -10.65
CA ILE A 223 26.84 -4.30 -12.04
C ILE A 223 25.38 -3.86 -11.99
N GLN A 224 25.04 -2.86 -12.80
CA GLN A 224 23.69 -2.40 -13.01
C GLN A 224 23.18 -2.96 -14.33
N PHE A 225 22.04 -3.63 -14.25
CA PHE A 225 21.31 -4.17 -15.38
C PHE A 225 20.08 -3.30 -15.67
N GLN A 226 19.63 -3.32 -16.92
CA GLN A 226 18.34 -2.79 -17.35
C GLN A 226 17.59 -3.87 -18.12
N CYS A 227 16.34 -4.15 -17.71
CA CYS A 227 15.45 -5.03 -18.45
C CYS A 227 14.97 -4.34 -19.73
N VAL A 228 15.06 -5.05 -20.86
CA VAL A 228 14.63 -4.52 -22.16
C VAL A 228 13.10 -4.45 -22.24
N ASP A 229 12.38 -5.41 -21.64
CA ASP A 229 10.92 -5.49 -21.77
C ASP A 229 10.18 -4.51 -20.86
N CYS A 230 10.57 -4.41 -19.58
CA CYS A 230 9.89 -3.55 -18.60
C CYS A 230 10.65 -2.27 -18.24
N GLY A 231 11.84 -2.07 -18.80
CA GLY A 231 12.69 -0.89 -18.57
C GLY A 231 13.29 -0.78 -17.16
N ARG A 232 13.03 -1.75 -16.26
CA ARG A 232 13.48 -1.67 -14.87
C ARG A 232 14.98 -1.81 -14.75
N TYR A 233 15.56 -0.96 -13.89
CA TYR A 233 16.95 -1.06 -13.49
C TYR A 233 17.09 -1.83 -12.18
N HIS A 234 18.08 -2.71 -12.10
CA HIS A 234 18.51 -3.34 -10.85
C HIS A 234 20.02 -3.40 -10.76
N THR A 235 20.56 -3.50 -9.55
CA THR A 235 22.02 -3.48 -9.30
C THR A 235 22.40 -4.59 -8.36
N VAL A 236 23.39 -5.38 -8.76
CA VAL A 236 23.87 -6.55 -8.01
C VAL A 236 25.37 -6.46 -7.78
N ALA A 237 25.88 -7.26 -6.83
CA ALA A 237 27.31 -7.39 -6.62
C ALA A 237 27.94 -8.12 -7.82
N ALA A 238 29.05 -7.60 -8.34
CA ALA A 238 29.75 -8.25 -9.46
C ALA A 238 30.16 -9.69 -9.10
N SER A 239 30.59 -9.91 -7.86
CA SER A 239 30.97 -11.24 -7.36
C SER A 239 29.81 -12.24 -7.28
N ARG A 240 28.55 -11.77 -7.19
CA ARG A 240 27.39 -12.67 -7.30
C ARG A 240 27.14 -13.05 -8.75
N TYR A 241 27.16 -12.07 -9.65
CA TYR A 241 26.98 -12.32 -11.08
C TYR A 241 28.07 -13.24 -11.65
N GLU A 242 29.33 -13.04 -11.25
CA GLU A 242 30.45 -13.87 -11.68
C GLU A 242 30.31 -15.34 -11.21
N LYS A 243 29.65 -15.58 -10.06
CA LYS A 243 29.32 -16.94 -9.58
C LYS A 243 28.16 -17.54 -10.37
N ASP A 244 27.09 -16.80 -10.56
CA ASP A 244 25.93 -17.26 -11.33
C ASP A 244 26.30 -17.60 -12.78
N ALA A 245 27.19 -16.83 -13.40
CA ALA A 245 27.68 -17.07 -14.77
C ALA A 245 28.67 -18.24 -14.91
N SER A 246 29.06 -18.87 -13.79
CA SER A 246 29.96 -20.03 -13.77
C SER A 246 29.24 -21.37 -13.58
N ILE A 247 27.91 -21.31 -13.44
CA ILE A 247 26.98 -22.45 -13.38
C ILE A 247 26.42 -22.67 -14.78
#